data_AF-A0AA36AHX3-F1
#
_entry.id   AF-A0AA36AHX3-F1
#
_cell.length_a   1.000
_cell.length_b   1.000
_cell.length_c   1.000
_cell.angle_alpha   90.00
_cell.angle_beta   90.00
_cell.angle_gamma   90.00
#
_symmetry.space_group_name_H-M   'P 1'
#
loop_
_entity.id
_entity.type
_entity.pdbx_description
1 polymer ?
#
loop_
_entity_poly.entity_id
_entity_poly.type
_entity_poly.pdbx_seq_one_letter_code
_entity_poly.pdbx_strand_id
1 'polypeptide(L)'
;MSSYLCSSFMRTLKPQTLSNHGLTYNLKRQFSKSSVLTKNVRAGQPKISLRQDKPLTYEQSQPPYLIGVTKSWNSWNTTTLHEEGRRASEVTVDDVFIRRFMHVKFRH
;
A
#
# COMPACT_ATOMS: atom_id res chain seq x y z
N MET A 1 -29.92 40.41 8.22
CA MET A 1 -28.79 39.81 7.48
C MET A 1 -29.37 39.01 6.33
N SER A 2 -29.35 39.62 5.15
CA SER A 2 -29.68 39.10 3.81
C SER A 2 -29.06 37.72 3.54
N SER A 3 -29.54 36.84 2.65
CA SER A 3 -30.78 36.63 1.90
C SER A 3 -30.45 35.47 0.96
N TYR A 4 -31.36 34.52 0.82
CA TYR A 4 -31.36 33.51 -0.25
C TYR A 4 -31.33 34.19 -1.64
N LEU A 5 -30.71 33.54 -2.64
CA LEU A 5 -31.19 33.32 -4.03
C LEU A 5 -30.08 33.20 -5.09
N CYS A 6 -30.46 32.52 -6.18
CA CYS A 6 -29.96 32.54 -7.56
C CYS A 6 -28.99 31.38 -7.93
N SER A 7 -29.43 30.24 -8.49
CA SER A 7 -30.25 29.94 -9.70
C SER A 7 -29.45 29.90 -11.01
N SER A 8 -29.73 28.83 -11.76
CA SER A 8 -29.70 28.73 -13.23
C SER A 8 -28.31 28.60 -13.88
N PHE A 9 -28.01 27.50 -14.57
CA PHE A 9 -28.54 27.11 -15.90
C PHE A 9 -27.42 27.29 -16.93
N MET A 10 -27.52 26.54 -18.03
CA MET A 10 -26.64 26.55 -19.20
C MET A 10 -25.37 25.70 -19.08
N ARG A 11 -25.03 24.81 -20.01
CA ARG A 11 -25.65 24.33 -21.24
C ARG A 11 -24.70 23.22 -21.72
N THR A 12 -25.22 22.16 -22.30
CA THR A 12 -24.47 21.23 -23.13
C THR A 12 -23.64 22.00 -24.17
N LEU A 13 -22.32 22.06 -23.98
CA LEU A 13 -21.42 22.47 -25.05
C LEU A 13 -21.16 21.22 -25.91
N LYS A 14 -21.95 21.10 -26.98
CA LYS A 14 -21.60 20.27 -28.12
C LYS A 14 -20.15 20.61 -28.52
N PRO A 15 -19.29 19.62 -28.83
CA PRO A 15 -17.99 19.91 -29.42
C PRO A 15 -18.24 20.57 -30.78
N GLN A 16 -17.88 21.85 -30.85
CA GLN A 16 -17.96 22.65 -32.06
C GLN A 16 -16.85 22.16 -32.99
N THR A 17 -17.25 21.45 -34.05
CA THR A 17 -16.39 21.09 -35.17
C THR A 17 -15.97 22.38 -35.86
N LEU A 18 -14.77 22.87 -35.53
CA LEU A 18 -14.13 23.93 -36.29
C LEU A 18 -13.23 23.30 -37.35
N SER A 19 -13.60 23.64 -38.57
CA SER A 19 -12.94 23.50 -39.86
C SER A 19 -11.45 23.17 -39.87
N ASN A 20 -11.15 22.20 -40.72
CA ASN A 20 -9.86 21.90 -41.33
C ASN A 20 -9.02 23.14 -41.64
N HIS A 21 -7.94 23.33 -40.90
CA HIS A 21 -6.72 23.96 -41.42
C HIS A 21 -5.54 23.12 -40.94
N GLY A 22 -4.76 22.64 -41.90
CA GLY A 22 -3.70 21.67 -41.68
C GLY A 22 -2.67 22.16 -40.68
N LEU A 23 -2.47 21.38 -39.63
CA LEU A 23 -1.23 21.30 -38.88
C LEU A 23 -0.95 19.83 -38.61
N THR A 24 0.17 19.36 -39.14
CA THR A 24 0.72 18.02 -38.96
C THR A 24 0.89 17.74 -37.47
N TYR A 25 -0.02 16.98 -36.87
CA TYR A 25 0.13 16.57 -35.48
C TYR A 25 1.27 15.55 -35.43
N ASN A 26 2.41 16.00 -34.90
CA ASN A 26 3.46 15.11 -34.44
C ASN A 26 2.81 14.15 -33.42
N LEU A 27 2.54 12.91 -33.80
CA LEU A 27 2.22 11.84 -32.86
C LEU A 27 3.49 11.51 -32.06
N LYS A 28 3.91 12.43 -31.18
CA LYS A 28 4.85 12.11 -30.13
C LYS A 28 4.18 11.01 -29.30
N ARG A 29 4.83 9.84 -29.22
CA ARG A 29 4.50 8.78 -28.27
C ARG A 29 4.41 9.41 -26.88
N GLN A 30 3.20 9.61 -26.37
CA GLN A 30 2.99 10.06 -25.01
C GLN A 30 2.87 8.83 -24.13
N PHE A 31 3.67 8.78 -23.06
CA PHE A 31 3.49 7.78 -22.01
C PHE A 31 2.42 8.30 -21.06
N SER A 32 1.28 7.63 -21.01
CA SER A 32 0.31 7.84 -19.93
C SER A 32 0.90 7.26 -18.65
N LYS A 33 1.14 8.10 -17.64
CA LYS A 33 1.38 7.64 -16.27
C LYS A 33 0.07 7.75 -15.52
N SER A 34 -0.57 6.62 -15.23
CA SER A 34 -1.57 6.59 -14.16
C SER A 34 -0.85 6.93 -12.85
N SER A 35 -1.52 7.66 -11.94
CA SER A 35 -1.05 7.77 -10.57
C SER A 35 -0.79 6.36 -10.06
N VAL A 36 0.39 6.14 -9.48
CA VAL A 36 0.74 4.84 -8.92
C VAL A 36 -0.27 4.54 -7.82
N LEU A 37 -1.33 3.78 -8.13
CA LEU A 37 -1.97 2.97 -7.12
C LEU A 37 -0.84 2.04 -6.66
N THR A 38 -0.20 2.36 -5.55
CA THR A 38 0.85 1.54 -4.95
C THR A 38 0.24 0.19 -4.65
N LYS A 39 0.30 -0.72 -5.62
CA LYS A 39 0.06 -2.13 -5.38
C LYS A 39 1.16 -2.52 -4.41
N ASN A 40 0.83 -2.58 -3.11
CA ASN A 40 1.73 -2.88 -2.00
C ASN A 40 2.20 -4.36 -2.01
N VAL A 41 2.39 -4.94 -3.20
CA VAL A 41 2.77 -6.35 -3.44
C VAL A 41 4.20 -6.67 -2.99
N ARG A 42 4.93 -5.69 -2.42
CA ARG A 42 6.33 -5.86 -2.02
C ARG A 42 6.50 -6.02 -0.50
N ALA A 43 5.57 -5.54 0.30
CA ALA A 43 5.69 -5.61 1.76
C ALA A 43 5.21 -6.98 2.25
N GLY A 44 6.10 -7.74 2.89
CA GLY A 44 5.76 -9.01 3.53
C GLY A 44 5.17 -10.09 2.61
N GLN A 45 5.40 -10.01 1.30
CA GLN A 45 4.97 -11.00 0.33
C GLN A 45 6.18 -11.54 -0.45
N PRO A 46 6.47 -12.86 -0.38
CA PRO A 46 7.51 -13.47 -1.19
C PRO A 46 7.13 -13.43 -2.66
N LYS A 47 8.11 -13.17 -3.53
CA LYS A 47 7.89 -13.25 -4.98
C LYS A 47 7.86 -14.70 -5.43
N ILE A 48 6.93 -14.99 -6.34
CA ILE A 48 6.85 -16.29 -7.01
C ILE A 48 8.16 -16.53 -7.76
N SER A 49 8.82 -17.68 -7.53
CA SER A 49 9.98 -18.08 -8.33
C SER A 49 9.52 -18.66 -9.67
N LEU A 50 10.31 -18.46 -10.72
CA LEU A 50 9.99 -18.94 -12.07
C LEU A 50 9.75 -20.46 -12.11
N ARG A 51 10.48 -21.21 -11.28
CA ARG A 51 10.40 -22.67 -11.19
C ARG A 51 9.57 -23.17 -10.01
N GLN A 52 9.02 -22.27 -9.20
CA GLN A 52 8.24 -22.58 -7.98
C GLN A 52 8.96 -23.55 -7.02
N ASP A 53 10.28 -23.48 -7.04
CA ASP A 53 11.24 -24.33 -6.35
C ASP A 53 11.58 -23.85 -4.93
N LYS A 54 11.11 -22.66 -4.54
CA LYS A 54 11.42 -22.06 -3.24
C LYS A 54 10.39 -22.52 -2.20
N PRO A 55 10.77 -23.35 -1.22
CA PRO A 55 9.86 -23.73 -0.15
C PRO A 55 9.55 -22.50 0.71
N LEU A 56 8.28 -22.29 1.00
CA LEU A 56 7.80 -21.23 1.88
C LEU A 56 7.16 -21.87 3.12
N THR A 57 7.43 -21.29 4.28
CA THR A 57 6.68 -21.65 5.48
C THR A 57 5.26 -21.08 5.41
N TYR A 58 4.36 -21.65 6.22
CA TYR A 58 2.98 -21.16 6.35
C TYR A 58 2.94 -19.63 6.54
N GLU A 59 3.68 -19.14 7.54
CA GLU A 59 3.76 -17.71 7.88
C GLU A 59 4.31 -16.81 6.76
N GLN A 60 5.25 -17.33 5.97
CA GLN A 60 5.86 -16.60 4.85
C GLN A 60 4.96 -16.55 3.62
N SER A 61 4.13 -17.58 3.41
CA SER A 61 3.20 -17.62 2.28
C SER A 61 2.05 -16.61 2.40
N GLN A 62 1.77 -16.16 3.63
CA GLN A 62 0.60 -15.36 3.92
C GLN A 62 0.88 -13.84 3.86
N PRO A 63 0.09 -13.07 3.09
CA PRO A 63 0.28 -11.63 2.96
C PRO A 63 -0.08 -10.86 4.25
N PRO A 64 0.45 -9.63 4.43
CA PRO A 64 0.28 -8.86 5.68
C PRO A 64 -1.17 -8.52 6.04
N TYR A 65 -2.06 -8.37 5.05
CA TYR A 65 -3.47 -8.05 5.31
C TYR A 65 -4.27 -9.23 5.88
N LEU A 66 -3.69 -10.42 5.99
CA LEU A 66 -4.31 -11.57 6.65
C LEU A 66 -3.93 -11.72 8.13
N ILE A 67 -3.16 -10.76 8.68
CA ILE A 67 -2.87 -10.70 10.12
C ILE A 67 -4.19 -10.52 10.89
N GLY A 68 -4.45 -11.43 11.82
CA GLY A 68 -5.68 -11.51 12.60
C GLY A 68 -6.80 -12.34 11.98
N VAL A 69 -6.61 -12.88 10.77
CA VAL A 69 -7.58 -13.79 10.12
C VAL A 69 -7.02 -15.21 10.06
N THR A 70 -5.93 -15.39 9.31
CA THR A 70 -5.30 -16.71 9.11
C THR A 70 -3.92 -16.80 9.76
N LYS A 71 -3.21 -15.66 9.90
CA LYS A 71 -1.95 -15.57 10.65
C LYS A 71 -2.13 -14.71 11.90
N SER A 72 -1.41 -15.05 12.96
CA SER A 72 -1.46 -14.32 14.23
C SER A 72 -0.32 -13.29 14.34
N TRP A 73 -0.14 -12.73 15.54
CA TRP A 73 0.98 -11.84 15.85
C TRP A 73 2.17 -12.63 16.42
N ASN A 74 3.38 -12.26 15.99
CA ASN A 74 4.64 -12.87 16.45
C ASN A 74 5.01 -12.50 17.90
N SER A 75 4.36 -11.49 18.46
CA SER A 75 4.61 -10.97 19.80
C SER A 75 3.31 -10.45 20.40
N TRP A 76 3.04 -10.80 21.66
CA TRP A 76 1.88 -10.32 22.41
C TRP A 76 2.37 -9.49 23.61
N ASN A 77 1.84 -8.29 23.78
CA ASN A 77 2.13 -7.41 24.91
C ASN A 77 0.94 -6.46 25.15
N THR A 78 0.93 -5.78 26.29
CA THR A 78 -0.13 -4.84 26.68
C THR A 78 0.12 -3.42 26.20
N THR A 79 1.35 -3.08 25.83
CA THR A 79 1.78 -1.69 25.57
C THR A 79 1.17 -1.06 24.32
N THR A 80 0.66 -1.86 23.39
CA THR A 80 -0.05 -1.35 22.20
C THR A 80 -1.54 -1.12 22.43
N LEU A 81 -2.05 -1.40 23.64
CA LEU A 81 -3.40 -1.04 24.02
C LEU A 81 -3.51 0.49 24.20
N HIS A 82 -4.68 1.04 23.89
CA HIS A 82 -4.92 2.48 23.82
C HIS A 82 -4.50 3.25 25.09
N GLU A 83 -4.58 2.62 26.25
CA GLU A 83 -4.37 3.26 27.56
C GLU A 83 -2.96 3.02 28.14
N GLU A 84 -2.15 2.12 27.56
CA GLU A 84 -0.91 1.59 28.15
C GLU A 84 0.37 1.94 27.34
N GLY A 85 0.28 2.93 26.44
CA GLY A 85 1.32 3.26 25.45
C GLY A 85 2.70 3.69 25.96
N ARG A 86 2.95 3.74 27.27
CA ARG A 86 4.14 4.34 27.86
C ARG A 86 5.45 3.59 27.56
N ARG A 87 5.41 2.27 27.40
CA ARG A 87 6.61 1.42 27.19
C ARG A 87 6.66 0.69 25.86
N ALA A 88 5.87 1.11 24.87
CA ALA A 88 5.83 0.43 23.58
C ALA A 88 7.20 0.42 22.86
N SER A 89 8.01 1.48 23.05
CA SER A 89 9.37 1.56 22.51
C SER A 89 10.31 0.52 23.12
N GLU A 90 10.35 0.42 24.45
CA GLU A 90 11.20 -0.52 25.20
C GLU A 90 10.89 -1.97 24.80
N VAL A 91 9.60 -2.33 24.82
CA VAL A 91 9.16 -3.69 24.46
C VAL A 91 9.51 -4.03 23.01
N THR A 92 9.43 -3.05 22.10
CA THR A 92 9.82 -3.25 20.70
C THR A 92 11.33 -3.47 20.54
N VAL A 93 12.15 -2.72 21.29
CA VAL A 93 13.61 -2.87 21.30
C VAL A 93 13.99 -4.25 21.83
N ASP A 94 13.37 -4.69 22.93
CA ASP A 94 13.61 -6.00 23.52
C ASP A 94 13.25 -7.15 22.58
N ASP A 95 12.09 -7.07 21.91
CA ASP A 95 11.63 -8.08 20.94
C ASP A 95 12.57 -8.19 19.72
N VAL A 96 13.09 -7.06 19.22
CA VAL A 96 14.11 -7.07 18.16
C VAL A 96 15.43 -7.63 18.65
N PHE A 97 15.86 -7.29 19.87
CA PHE A 97 17.08 -7.81 20.48
C PHE A 97 17.03 -9.32 20.64
N ILE A 98 15.97 -9.86 21.26
CA ILE A 98 15.81 -11.29 21.50
C ILE A 98 15.78 -12.06 20.17
N ARG A 99 15.02 -11.59 19.17
CA ARG A 99 14.99 -12.24 17.84
C ARG A 99 16.35 -12.33 17.18
N ARG A 100 17.15 -11.25 17.25
CA ARG A 100 18.51 -11.24 16.71
C ARG A 100 19.44 -12.14 17.51
N PHE A 101 19.36 -12.07 18.84
CA PHE A 101 20.17 -12.90 19.74
C PHE A 101 19.94 -14.39 19.49
N MET A 102 18.68 -14.84 19.47
CA MET A 102 18.33 -16.23 19.21
C MET A 102 18.82 -16.68 17.83
N HIS A 103 18.64 -15.84 16.81
CA HIS A 103 19.05 -16.18 15.45
C HIS A 103 20.59 -16.27 15.29
N VAL A 104 21.35 -15.44 16.00
CA VAL A 104 22.83 -15.50 15.97
C VAL A 104 23.34 -16.65 16.82
N LYS A 105 22.80 -16.85 18.02
CA LYS A 105 23.33 -17.80 19.00
C LYS A 105 23.04 -19.27 18.68
N PHE A 106 21.91 -19.54 18.02
CA PHE A 106 21.44 -20.89 17.71
C PHE A 106 21.47 -21.21 16.21
N ARG A 107 22.27 -20.46 15.45
CA ARG A 107 22.57 -20.78 14.05
C ARG A 107 23.44 -22.04 14.02
N HIS A 108 22.89 -23.11 13.43
CA HIS A 108 23.58 -24.33 13.06
C HIS A 108 24.06 -24.24 11.61
#